data_AF-A0A6L4ZLT8-F1
#
_entry.id   AF-A0A6L4ZLT8-F1
#
_cell.length_a   1.000
_cell.length_b   1.000
_cell.length_c   1.000
_cell.angle_alpha   90.00
_cell.angle_beta   90.00
_cell.angle_gamma   90.00
#
_symmetry.space_group_name_H-M   'P 1'
#
loop_
_entity.id
_entity.type
_entity.pdbx_description
1 polymer ?
#
loop_
_entity_poly.entity_id
_entity_poly.type
_entity_poly.pdbx_seq_one_letter_code
_entity_poly.pdbx_strand_id
1 'polypeptide(L)'
;SNGENLKHLNFATKTSVFYQQKIELPFFNFYLKDKGSLDLPEAYVFETGSNTWKTYEHWPPKNIITKSLYMQANGKLSFEQATETSKESFDEYISDPNKPVPFISGTSIGMTRDYMGEDQRFASRRSDVLVYQSDRLNNDTSVVGPVSVTMYVSTSGTDSDWIVKLIDVYPDDRTDVSPNDATLPMGGFQMLVRGEPMRGKFRESFSEAKPMVPGKVTKIEFVMPDVNHAFLKGHRIMVQVQSSWFPLIDRNPQKFVDIYNAQESDFQKATQHLYHSSEFSSHITVNVMP
;
A
#
# COMPACT_ATOMS: atom_id res chain seq x y z
N SER A 1 9.33 -16.14 -17.67
CA SER A 1 9.03 -16.72 -16.34
C SER A 1 7.74 -17.52 -16.43
N ASN A 2 7.56 -18.56 -15.63
CA ASN A 2 6.30 -19.33 -15.52
C ASN A 2 5.29 -18.70 -14.52
N GLY A 3 5.69 -17.62 -13.85
CA GLY A 3 4.87 -16.87 -12.89
C GLY A 3 4.79 -17.50 -11.50
N GLU A 4 5.65 -18.46 -11.18
CA GLU A 4 5.64 -19.19 -9.90
C GLU A 4 6.25 -18.39 -8.74
N ASN A 5 7.15 -17.46 -9.05
CA ASN A 5 7.82 -16.63 -8.05
C ASN A 5 7.92 -15.16 -8.51
N LEU A 6 7.87 -14.24 -7.53
CA LEU A 6 8.21 -12.83 -7.70
C LEU A 6 9.17 -12.41 -6.57
N LYS A 7 10.45 -12.27 -6.90
CA LYS A 7 11.52 -11.95 -5.96
C LYS A 7 11.49 -12.84 -4.73
N HIS A 8 11.02 -12.34 -3.59
CA HIS A 8 11.00 -13.10 -2.34
C HIS A 8 9.74 -13.94 -2.13
N LEU A 9 8.78 -13.85 -3.05
CA LEU A 9 7.50 -14.50 -2.93
C LEU A 9 7.43 -15.73 -3.81
N ASN A 10 6.97 -16.84 -3.23
CA ASN A 10 6.62 -18.08 -3.94
C ASN A 10 5.11 -18.24 -3.91
N PHE A 11 4.49 -18.30 -5.10
CA PHE A 11 3.06 -18.45 -5.25
C PHE A 11 2.60 -19.91 -5.32
N ALA A 12 3.54 -20.87 -5.36
CA ALA A 12 3.28 -22.31 -5.51
C ALA A 12 2.39 -22.68 -6.73
N THR A 13 2.18 -21.72 -7.64
CA THR A 13 1.28 -21.80 -8.77
C THR A 13 1.94 -21.13 -9.96
N LYS A 14 1.98 -21.80 -11.12
CA LYS A 14 2.50 -21.24 -12.37
C LYS A 14 1.49 -20.27 -12.98
N THR A 15 1.38 -19.08 -12.40
CA THR A 15 0.32 -18.10 -12.70
C THR A 15 0.28 -17.72 -14.19
N SER A 16 1.44 -17.55 -14.84
CA SER A 16 1.51 -17.22 -16.27
C SER A 16 1.00 -18.36 -17.14
N VAL A 17 1.29 -19.61 -16.77
CA VAL A 17 0.82 -20.79 -17.52
C VAL A 17 -0.69 -20.93 -17.42
N PHE A 18 -1.27 -20.73 -16.23
CA PHE A 18 -2.71 -20.72 -16.05
C PHE A 18 -3.37 -19.64 -16.91
N TYR A 19 -2.90 -18.38 -16.81
CA TYR A 19 -3.42 -17.26 -17.60
C TYR A 19 -3.40 -17.57 -19.11
N GLN A 20 -2.25 -17.98 -19.63
CA GLN A 20 -2.07 -18.26 -21.07
C GLN A 20 -3.00 -19.38 -21.55
N GLN A 21 -3.12 -20.47 -20.79
CA GLN A 21 -3.86 -21.66 -21.23
C GLN A 21 -5.36 -21.58 -20.95
N LYS A 22 -5.77 -20.92 -19.87
CA LYS A 22 -7.16 -20.94 -19.38
C LYS A 22 -7.92 -19.66 -19.68
N ILE A 23 -7.24 -18.56 -19.99
CA ILE A 23 -7.87 -17.25 -20.20
C ILE A 23 -7.52 -16.72 -21.59
N GLU A 24 -6.24 -16.46 -21.85
CA GLU A 24 -5.77 -15.80 -23.08
C GLU A 24 -6.01 -16.65 -24.34
N LEU A 25 -5.59 -17.91 -24.33
CA LEU A 25 -5.73 -18.79 -25.49
C LEU A 25 -7.19 -19.11 -25.84
N PRO A 26 -8.09 -19.43 -24.89
CA PRO A 26 -9.52 -19.58 -25.18
C PRO A 26 -10.14 -18.32 -25.78
N PHE A 27 -9.81 -17.14 -25.24
CA PHE A 27 -10.29 -15.85 -25.76
C PHE A 27 -9.88 -15.66 -27.22
N PHE A 28 -8.59 -15.80 -27.55
CA PHE A 28 -8.13 -15.62 -28.92
C PHE A 28 -8.58 -16.73 -29.88
N ASN A 29 -8.69 -17.98 -29.43
CA ASN A 29 -9.25 -19.04 -30.27
C ASN A 29 -10.71 -18.75 -30.66
N PHE A 30 -11.51 -18.25 -29.72
CA PHE A 30 -12.89 -17.91 -29.99
C PHE A 30 -13.00 -16.75 -30.99
N TYR A 31 -12.31 -15.62 -30.74
CA TYR A 31 -12.46 -14.41 -31.55
C TYR A 31 -11.64 -14.39 -32.85
N LEU A 32 -10.52 -15.11 -32.93
CA LEU A 32 -9.61 -15.03 -34.08
C LEU A 32 -9.57 -16.29 -34.94
N LYS A 33 -10.13 -17.41 -34.46
CA LYS A 33 -10.01 -18.72 -35.14
C LYS A 33 -11.33 -19.49 -35.22
N ASP A 34 -12.45 -18.89 -34.80
CA ASP A 34 -13.76 -19.54 -34.72
C ASP A 34 -13.71 -20.92 -34.03
N LYS A 35 -12.86 -21.03 -33.00
CA LYS A 35 -12.54 -22.29 -32.32
C LYS A 35 -12.91 -22.25 -30.85
N GLY A 36 -13.74 -23.20 -30.43
CA GLY A 36 -14.15 -23.39 -29.03
C GLY A 36 -15.32 -22.51 -28.63
N SER A 37 -15.60 -22.44 -27.32
CA SER A 37 -16.61 -21.55 -26.72
C SER A 37 -15.96 -20.60 -25.73
N LEU A 38 -16.53 -19.40 -25.58
CA LEU A 38 -16.07 -18.41 -24.61
C LEU A 38 -16.87 -18.53 -23.30
N ASP A 39 -16.49 -19.49 -22.47
CA ASP A 39 -17.03 -19.69 -21.12
C ASP A 39 -16.06 -19.15 -20.08
N LEU A 40 -15.80 -17.83 -20.13
CA LEU A 40 -14.98 -17.12 -19.16
C LEU A 40 -15.89 -16.33 -18.21
N PRO A 41 -15.63 -16.30 -16.89
CA PRO A 41 -16.32 -15.43 -15.96
C PRO A 41 -16.00 -13.96 -16.26
N GLU A 42 -16.78 -13.06 -15.69
CA GLU A 42 -16.53 -11.62 -15.75
C GLU A 42 -15.09 -11.27 -15.30
N ALA A 43 -14.63 -11.87 -14.20
CA ALA A 43 -13.28 -11.62 -13.69
C ALA A 43 -12.57 -12.88 -13.20
N TYR A 44 -11.36 -13.10 -13.72
CA TYR A 44 -10.33 -13.90 -13.07
C TYR A 44 -9.36 -12.98 -12.34
N VAL A 45 -9.21 -13.16 -11.02
CA VAL A 45 -8.26 -12.38 -10.23
C VAL A 45 -7.47 -13.32 -9.32
N PHE A 46 -6.15 -13.22 -9.37
CA PHE A 46 -5.28 -14.02 -8.50
C PHE A 46 -5.29 -13.45 -7.08
N GLU A 47 -5.75 -14.24 -6.11
CA GLU A 47 -5.72 -13.89 -4.70
C GLU A 47 -4.33 -14.22 -4.15
N THR A 48 -3.54 -13.18 -3.90
CA THR A 48 -2.24 -13.31 -3.22
C THR A 48 -2.45 -13.65 -1.74
N GLY A 49 -1.46 -14.27 -1.09
CA GLY A 49 -1.60 -14.77 0.28
C GLY A 49 -2.13 -16.21 0.30
N SER A 50 -3.34 -16.46 -0.22
CA SER A 50 -3.82 -17.82 -0.48
C SER A 50 -3.17 -18.44 -1.72
N ASN A 51 -2.69 -17.58 -2.64
CA ASN A 51 -2.04 -17.91 -3.90
C ASN A 51 -2.90 -18.76 -4.83
N THR A 52 -4.18 -18.39 -4.96
CA THR A 52 -5.15 -19.11 -5.80
C THR A 52 -5.80 -18.19 -6.82
N TRP A 53 -6.05 -18.69 -8.03
CA TRP A 53 -6.92 -18.00 -8.98
C TRP A 53 -8.37 -18.08 -8.50
N LYS A 54 -9.01 -16.92 -8.38
CA LYS A 54 -10.43 -16.80 -8.04
C LYS A 54 -11.22 -16.32 -9.25
N THR A 55 -12.48 -16.70 -9.30
CA THR A 55 -13.47 -16.23 -10.28
C THR A 55 -14.50 -15.39 -9.57
N TYR A 56 -14.92 -14.31 -10.21
CA TYR A 56 -15.99 -13.45 -9.71
C TYR A 56 -16.96 -13.10 -10.83
N GLU A 57 -18.25 -13.08 -10.51
CA GLU A 57 -19.33 -12.64 -11.41
C GLU A 57 -19.32 -11.12 -11.62
N HIS A 58 -18.67 -10.38 -10.71
CA HIS A 58 -18.49 -8.94 -10.77
C HIS A 58 -17.18 -8.56 -10.08
N TRP A 59 -16.51 -7.52 -10.59
CA TRP A 59 -15.36 -6.93 -9.94
C TRP A 59 -15.57 -5.42 -9.69
N PRO A 60 -15.40 -4.93 -8.44
CA PRO A 60 -15.22 -5.71 -7.21
C PRO A 60 -16.42 -6.62 -6.87
N PRO A 61 -16.24 -7.67 -6.05
CA PRO A 61 -17.33 -8.57 -5.67
C PRO A 61 -18.45 -7.83 -4.93
N LYS A 62 -19.72 -8.20 -5.18
CA LYS A 62 -20.89 -7.55 -4.55
C LYS A 62 -21.10 -7.94 -3.09
N ASN A 63 -20.80 -9.20 -2.74
CA ASN A 63 -20.98 -9.72 -1.38
C ASN A 63 -19.72 -9.44 -0.54
N ILE A 64 -19.60 -8.21 -0.05
CA ILE A 64 -18.45 -7.72 0.71
C ILE A 64 -18.89 -7.00 1.98
N ILE A 65 -18.03 -7.02 2.99
CA ILE A 65 -18.18 -6.27 4.24
C ILE A 65 -17.12 -5.18 4.26
N THR A 66 -17.53 -3.92 4.21
CA THR A 66 -16.61 -2.79 4.33
C THR A 66 -16.19 -2.60 5.79
N LYS A 67 -14.88 -2.50 6.04
CA LYS A 67 -14.29 -2.27 7.36
C LYS A 67 -13.28 -1.14 7.33
N SER A 68 -13.24 -0.34 8.38
CA SER A 68 -12.20 0.66 8.58
C SER A 68 -11.13 0.14 9.54
N LEU A 69 -9.87 0.39 9.22
CA LEU A 69 -8.69 0.11 10.03
C LEU A 69 -8.09 1.46 10.45
N TYR A 70 -8.34 1.85 11.69
CA TYR A 70 -7.92 3.11 12.28
C TYR A 70 -6.49 3.04 12.76
N MET A 71 -5.68 4.00 12.32
CA MET A 71 -4.35 4.26 12.87
C MET A 71 -4.54 4.87 14.26
N GLN A 72 -3.80 4.40 15.26
CA GLN A 72 -3.94 4.79 16.66
C GLN A 72 -2.57 4.99 17.32
N ALA A 73 -2.57 5.67 18.46
CA ALA A 73 -1.40 5.91 19.28
C ALA A 73 -0.58 4.62 19.55
N ASN A 74 0.73 4.79 19.71
CA ASN A 74 1.69 3.70 19.92
C ASN A 74 1.78 2.71 18.74
N GLY A 75 1.50 3.17 17.51
CA GLY A 75 1.62 2.35 16.30
C GLY A 75 0.60 1.22 16.21
N LYS A 76 -0.58 1.37 16.84
CA LYS A 76 -1.65 0.36 16.77
C LYS A 76 -2.53 0.59 15.54
N LEU A 77 -2.96 -0.48 14.90
CA LEU A 77 -4.00 -0.49 13.86
C LEU A 77 -5.20 -1.30 14.36
N SER A 78 -6.41 -0.73 14.33
CA SER A 78 -7.59 -1.36 14.94
C SER A 78 -8.83 -1.23 14.06
N PHE A 79 -9.74 -2.20 14.12
CA PHE A 79 -11.07 -2.07 13.53
C PHE A 79 -12.01 -1.18 14.35
N GLU A 80 -11.63 -0.86 15.58
CA GLU A 80 -12.34 0.05 16.46
C GLU A 80 -11.75 1.45 16.35
N GLN A 81 -12.61 2.47 16.30
CA GLN A 81 -12.18 3.86 16.31
C GLN A 81 -11.56 4.22 17.67
N ALA A 82 -10.58 5.13 17.66
CA ALA A 82 -10.00 5.65 18.90
C ALA A 82 -11.06 6.40 19.72
N THR A 83 -11.00 6.25 21.05
CA THR A 83 -11.84 7.00 22.00
C THR A 83 -11.18 8.28 22.50
N GLU A 84 -9.90 8.50 22.16
CA GLU A 84 -9.15 9.70 22.54
C GLU A 84 -9.82 10.95 21.96
N THR A 85 -10.12 11.92 22.82
CA THR A 85 -10.83 13.15 22.45
C THR A 85 -9.90 14.34 22.26
N SER A 86 -8.66 14.24 22.74
CA SER A 86 -7.65 15.26 22.51
C SER A 86 -7.35 15.43 21.02
N LYS A 87 -7.55 16.65 20.50
CA LYS A 87 -7.22 17.00 19.11
C LYS A 87 -5.70 17.03 18.83
N GLU A 88 -4.89 17.00 19.90
CA GLU A 88 -3.43 16.95 19.84
C GLU A 88 -2.90 15.49 19.84
N SER A 89 -3.77 14.52 19.57
CA SER A 89 -3.37 13.11 19.42
C SER A 89 -2.87 12.86 18.00
N PHE A 90 -1.54 12.87 17.84
CA PHE A 90 -0.85 12.62 16.58
C PHE A 90 0.49 11.91 16.78
N ASP A 91 0.99 11.28 15.71
CA ASP A 91 2.38 10.87 15.58
C ASP A 91 3.13 11.86 14.67
N GLU A 92 4.39 12.15 15.01
CA GLU A 92 5.24 13.13 14.33
C GLU A 92 6.43 12.46 13.64
N TYR A 93 6.82 12.98 12.47
CA TYR A 93 8.12 12.70 11.86
C TYR A 93 8.65 13.88 11.04
N ILE A 94 9.97 13.93 10.85
CA ILE A 94 10.60 14.92 9.98
C ILE A 94 10.90 14.28 8.63
N SER A 95 10.32 14.83 7.57
CA SER A 95 10.68 14.44 6.20
C SER A 95 11.76 15.38 5.65
N ASP A 96 12.84 14.78 5.16
CA ASP A 96 14.00 15.46 4.59
C ASP A 96 14.16 15.07 3.11
N PRO A 97 13.89 15.97 2.14
CA PRO A 97 14.08 15.67 0.73
C PRO A 97 15.54 15.35 0.36
N ASN A 98 16.53 15.70 1.19
CA ASN A 98 17.92 15.30 0.97
C ASN A 98 18.24 13.89 1.50
N LYS A 99 17.32 13.27 2.24
CA LYS A 99 17.42 11.89 2.74
C LYS A 99 16.09 11.14 2.54
N PRO A 100 15.53 11.11 1.31
CA PRO A 100 14.22 10.54 1.07
C PRO A 100 14.19 9.06 1.43
N VAL A 101 13.00 8.56 1.78
CA VAL A 101 12.77 7.13 1.99
C VAL A 101 12.92 6.43 0.64
N PRO A 102 13.85 5.46 0.51
CA PRO A 102 14.02 4.75 -0.74
C PRO A 102 12.82 3.85 -1.01
N PHE A 103 12.48 3.61 -2.28
CA PHE A 103 11.34 2.76 -2.64
C PHE A 103 11.57 1.27 -2.46
N ILE A 104 12.84 0.88 -2.39
CA ILE A 104 13.34 -0.48 -2.15
C ILE A 104 14.54 -0.41 -1.20
N SER A 105 14.95 -1.56 -0.66
CA SER A 105 16.12 -1.64 0.23
C SER A 105 17.47 -1.38 -0.48
N GLY A 106 17.53 -1.68 -1.78
CA GLY A 106 18.73 -1.54 -2.61
C GLY A 106 18.79 -0.23 -3.41
N THR A 107 19.76 -0.17 -4.33
CA THR A 107 19.85 0.91 -5.32
C THR A 107 19.34 0.39 -6.66
N SER A 108 18.60 1.22 -7.39
CA SER A 108 18.09 0.89 -8.73
C SER A 108 18.06 2.14 -9.61
N ILE A 109 18.22 1.92 -10.91
CA ILE A 109 17.93 2.92 -11.94
C ILE A 109 16.48 2.67 -12.38
N GLY A 110 15.57 3.51 -11.91
CA GLY A 110 14.14 3.40 -12.19
C GLY A 110 13.42 2.30 -11.40
N MET A 111 12.15 2.09 -11.75
CA MET A 111 11.27 1.10 -11.11
C MET A 111 11.72 -0.32 -11.42
N THR A 112 12.08 -1.10 -10.40
CA THR A 112 12.37 -2.53 -10.59
C THR A 112 11.08 -3.29 -10.84
N ARG A 113 11.13 -4.40 -11.58
CA ARG A 113 9.95 -5.24 -11.86
C ARG A 113 9.30 -5.81 -10.60
N ASP A 114 10.08 -5.95 -9.54
CA ASP A 114 9.76 -6.71 -8.35
C ASP A 114 9.64 -5.87 -7.08
N TYR A 115 9.63 -4.54 -7.18
CA TYR A 115 9.53 -3.66 -6.02
C TYR A 115 8.27 -3.91 -5.17
N MET A 116 7.19 -4.39 -5.79
CA MET A 116 5.94 -4.78 -5.09
C MET A 116 6.07 -6.07 -4.28
N GLY A 117 7.11 -6.88 -4.51
CA GLY A 117 7.46 -8.05 -3.70
C GLY A 117 8.55 -7.78 -2.66
N GLU A 118 8.88 -6.51 -2.41
CA GLU A 118 9.94 -6.10 -1.49
C GLU A 118 9.51 -6.17 -0.03
N ASP A 119 10.44 -6.64 0.78
CA ASP A 119 10.35 -6.59 2.23
C ASP A 119 10.44 -5.14 2.73
N GLN A 120 9.39 -4.65 3.39
CA GLN A 120 9.33 -3.28 3.90
C GLN A 120 10.04 -3.08 5.26
N ARG A 121 10.72 -4.11 5.81
CA ARG A 121 11.49 -3.99 7.07
C ARG A 121 12.58 -2.92 7.03
N PHE A 122 13.10 -2.56 5.85
CA PHE A 122 14.04 -1.43 5.74
C PHE A 122 13.38 -0.08 6.03
N ALA A 123 12.11 0.10 5.61
CA ALA A 123 11.37 1.33 5.83
C ALA A 123 10.88 1.43 7.29
N SER A 124 10.37 0.33 7.86
CA SER A 124 9.87 0.29 9.25
C SER A 124 10.89 0.68 10.33
N ARG A 125 12.19 0.67 10.01
CA ARG A 125 13.26 1.03 10.96
C ARG A 125 13.69 2.50 10.88
N ARG A 126 13.08 3.28 9.98
CA ARG A 126 13.41 4.69 9.78
C ARG A 126 12.56 5.56 10.67
N SER A 127 13.11 6.71 11.10
CA SER A 127 12.39 7.69 11.90
C SER A 127 11.42 8.57 11.10
N ASP A 128 11.48 8.51 9.77
CA ASP A 128 10.60 9.25 8.84
C ASP A 128 9.57 8.35 8.14
N VAL A 129 9.25 7.21 8.79
CA VAL A 129 8.21 6.26 8.39
C VAL A 129 7.39 5.92 9.62
N LEU A 130 6.10 6.27 9.62
CA LEU A 130 5.16 5.84 10.65
C LEU A 130 4.71 4.41 10.36
N VAL A 131 4.56 3.60 11.41
CA VAL A 131 4.19 2.18 11.31
C VAL A 131 3.02 1.90 12.24
N TYR A 132 1.90 1.46 11.67
CA TYR A 132 0.71 1.03 12.40
C TYR A 132 0.45 -0.45 12.12
N GLN A 133 0.22 -1.25 13.15
CA GLN A 133 0.08 -2.69 13.01
C GLN A 133 -1.07 -3.25 13.85
N SER A 134 -1.81 -4.20 13.27
CA SER A 134 -2.88 -4.92 13.97
C SER A 134 -2.35 -5.96 14.95
N ASP A 135 -3.23 -6.49 15.79
CA ASP A 135 -3.01 -7.76 16.45
C ASP A 135 -2.86 -8.91 15.44
N ARG A 136 -2.30 -10.05 15.88
CA ARG A 136 -2.25 -11.26 15.04
C ARG A 136 -3.67 -11.67 14.70
N LEU A 137 -3.93 -11.94 13.42
CA LEU A 137 -5.24 -12.35 12.95
C LEU A 137 -5.57 -13.75 13.45
N ASN A 138 -6.78 -13.92 13.99
CA ASN A 138 -7.26 -15.22 14.48
C ASN A 138 -7.84 -16.11 13.36
N ASN A 139 -8.21 -15.51 12.23
CA ASN A 139 -8.77 -16.16 11.05
C ASN A 139 -8.18 -15.50 9.79
N ASP A 140 -8.23 -16.22 8.68
CA ASP A 140 -7.91 -15.67 7.36
C ASP A 140 -8.87 -14.51 7.05
N THR A 141 -8.37 -13.45 6.42
CA THR A 141 -9.13 -12.26 6.04
C THR A 141 -8.79 -11.87 4.61
N SER A 142 -9.70 -12.15 3.67
CA SER A 142 -9.55 -11.76 2.27
C SER A 142 -10.02 -10.33 2.04
N VAL A 143 -9.10 -9.45 1.64
CA VAL A 143 -9.37 -8.08 1.21
C VAL A 143 -9.43 -8.01 -0.31
N VAL A 144 -10.50 -7.42 -0.84
CA VAL A 144 -10.81 -7.39 -2.27
C VAL A 144 -11.19 -6.00 -2.76
N GLY A 145 -10.86 -5.66 -4.00
CA GLY A 145 -11.23 -4.39 -4.62
C GLY A 145 -10.45 -3.18 -4.06
N PRO A 146 -10.97 -1.96 -4.20
CA PRO A 146 -10.24 -0.73 -3.89
C PRO A 146 -10.00 -0.58 -2.38
N VAL A 147 -8.91 0.09 -2.02
CA VAL A 147 -8.60 0.49 -0.64
C VAL A 147 -8.65 2.00 -0.55
N SER A 148 -9.63 2.53 0.19
CA SER A 148 -9.74 3.97 0.40
C SER A 148 -8.88 4.42 1.57
N VAL A 149 -8.23 5.56 1.43
CA VAL A 149 -7.39 6.18 2.46
C VAL A 149 -8.05 7.47 2.90
N THR A 150 -8.24 7.64 4.21
CA THR A 150 -8.64 8.91 4.82
C THR A 150 -7.60 9.27 5.87
N MET A 151 -6.87 10.36 5.66
CA MET A 151 -5.90 10.86 6.62
C MET A 151 -6.22 12.29 7.04
N TYR A 152 -5.96 12.58 8.31
CA TYR A 152 -5.92 13.92 8.86
C TYR A 152 -4.46 14.22 9.18
N VAL A 153 -3.90 15.20 8.48
CA VAL A 153 -2.46 15.48 8.54
C VAL A 153 -2.18 16.96 8.62
N SER A 154 -1.01 17.33 9.14
CA SER A 154 -0.47 18.69 9.01
C SER A 154 1.01 18.60 8.63
N THR A 155 1.49 19.66 7.98
CA THR A 155 2.89 19.82 7.60
C THR A 155 3.38 21.19 8.04
N SER A 156 4.64 21.34 8.42
CA SER A 156 5.25 22.66 8.61
C SER A 156 5.58 23.36 7.27
N GLY A 157 5.52 22.63 6.15
CA GLY A 157 5.71 23.15 4.80
C GLY A 157 4.43 23.74 4.18
N THR A 158 4.49 24.02 2.87
CA THR A 158 3.33 24.48 2.07
C THR A 158 2.90 23.47 1.00
N ASP A 159 3.58 22.34 0.92
CA ASP A 159 3.20 21.15 0.15
C ASP A 159 3.88 19.93 0.80
N SER A 160 3.41 18.72 0.52
CA SER A 160 4.05 17.46 0.91
C SER A 160 3.46 16.31 0.11
N ASP A 161 4.23 15.26 -0.14
CA ASP A 161 3.67 13.98 -0.59
C ASP A 161 3.29 13.13 0.65
N TRP A 162 2.28 12.28 0.49
CA TRP A 162 1.80 11.34 1.50
C TRP A 162 1.67 9.97 0.86
N ILE A 163 2.53 9.04 1.26
CA ILE A 163 2.57 7.69 0.74
C ILE A 163 2.00 6.77 1.81
N VAL A 164 0.95 6.03 1.44
CA VAL A 164 0.34 5.01 2.29
C VAL A 164 0.60 3.65 1.68
N LYS A 165 1.03 2.70 2.51
CA LYS A 165 1.27 1.31 2.11
C LYS A 165 0.46 0.37 2.99
N LEU A 166 -0.25 -0.56 2.37
CA LEU A 166 -0.85 -1.73 2.99
C LEU A 166 0.14 -2.89 2.91
N ILE A 167 0.43 -3.50 4.05
CA ILE A 167 1.48 -4.51 4.21
C ILE A 167 0.92 -5.73 4.95
N ASP A 168 1.29 -6.92 4.49
CA ASP A 168 1.06 -8.20 5.16
C ASP A 168 2.32 -8.60 5.93
N VAL A 169 2.22 -8.65 7.25
CA VAL A 169 3.33 -9.02 8.14
C VAL A 169 3.23 -10.50 8.48
N TYR A 170 4.25 -11.25 8.06
CA TYR A 170 4.31 -12.69 8.27
C TYR A 170 4.56 -13.00 9.75
N PRO A 171 4.12 -14.17 10.26
CA PRO A 171 4.38 -14.59 11.63
C PRO A 171 5.88 -14.62 11.93
N ASP A 172 6.27 -14.11 13.09
CA ASP A 172 7.68 -14.05 13.51
C ASP A 172 8.32 -15.44 13.66
N ASP A 173 7.49 -16.45 13.90
CA ASP A 173 7.85 -17.85 14.11
C ASP A 173 7.95 -18.67 12.81
N ARG A 174 7.79 -18.05 11.63
CA ARG A 174 8.11 -18.72 10.35
C ARG A 174 9.60 -19.02 10.26
N THR A 175 9.92 -20.23 9.82
CA THR A 175 11.29 -20.76 9.75
C THR A 175 11.83 -20.87 8.32
N ASP A 176 10.99 -20.64 7.31
CA ASP A 176 11.39 -20.66 5.90
C ASP A 176 12.15 -19.39 5.48
N VAL A 177 12.89 -19.51 4.39
CA VAL A 177 13.66 -18.43 3.76
C VAL A 177 13.09 -18.10 2.39
N SER A 178 13.45 -16.94 1.86
CA SER A 178 13.05 -16.54 0.52
C SER A 178 13.48 -17.58 -0.54
N PRO A 179 12.62 -17.90 -1.53
CA PRO A 179 12.93 -18.86 -2.59
C PRO A 179 14.12 -18.44 -3.47
N ASN A 180 14.44 -17.14 -3.51
CA ASN A 180 15.51 -16.58 -4.34
C ASN A 180 16.61 -15.88 -3.53
N ASP A 181 16.53 -15.90 -2.19
CA ASP A 181 17.53 -15.34 -1.29
C ASP A 181 17.57 -16.12 0.03
N ALA A 182 18.48 -17.10 0.11
CA ALA A 182 18.62 -17.95 1.31
C ALA A 182 19.07 -17.16 2.56
N THR A 183 19.50 -15.90 2.42
CA THR A 183 19.88 -15.05 3.55
C THR A 183 18.72 -14.24 4.12
N LEU A 184 17.57 -14.23 3.44
CA LEU A 184 16.38 -13.51 3.88
C LEU A 184 15.38 -14.44 4.60
N PRO A 185 15.28 -14.37 5.93
CA PRO A 185 14.26 -15.10 6.67
C PRO A 185 12.86 -14.52 6.41
N MET A 186 11.88 -15.41 6.24
CA MET A 186 10.47 -15.04 6.04
C MET A 186 9.72 -14.76 7.35
N GLY A 187 10.30 -15.12 8.51
CA GLY A 187 9.82 -14.70 9.82
C GLY A 187 9.80 -13.17 9.95
N GLY A 188 8.62 -12.60 10.22
CA GLY A 188 8.42 -11.15 10.31
C GLY A 188 8.60 -10.40 8.98
N PHE A 189 8.57 -11.10 7.83
CA PHE A 189 8.62 -10.46 6.51
C PHE A 189 7.46 -9.48 6.34
N GLN A 190 7.75 -8.28 5.84
CA GLN A 190 6.75 -7.23 5.64
C GLN A 190 6.43 -7.10 4.15
N MET A 191 5.51 -7.92 3.65
CA MET A 191 5.13 -7.96 2.24
C MET A 191 4.33 -6.71 1.87
N LEU A 192 4.83 -5.92 0.91
CA LEU A 192 4.03 -4.85 0.32
C LEU A 192 2.84 -5.45 -0.47
N VAL A 193 1.61 -5.25 0.03
CA VAL A 193 0.39 -5.66 -0.68
C VAL A 193 0.03 -4.58 -1.72
N ARG A 194 0.02 -3.32 -1.28
CA ARG A 194 -0.24 -2.16 -2.13
C ARG A 194 0.33 -0.89 -1.52
N GLY A 195 0.64 0.11 -2.32
CA GLY A 195 0.91 1.45 -1.82
C GLY A 195 0.71 2.48 -2.90
N GLU A 196 0.32 3.69 -2.50
CA GLU A 196 0.01 4.78 -3.41
C GLU A 196 0.49 6.11 -2.82
N PRO A 197 1.13 6.98 -3.61
CA PRO A 197 1.43 8.34 -3.22
C PRO A 197 0.24 9.27 -3.49
N MET A 198 0.05 10.25 -2.61
CA MET A 198 -0.83 11.39 -2.84
C MET A 198 -0.08 12.69 -2.63
N ARG A 199 -0.01 13.51 -3.68
CA ARG A 199 0.64 14.82 -3.64
C ARG A 199 -0.31 15.87 -3.05
N GLY A 200 0.07 16.45 -1.92
CA GLY A 200 -0.79 17.25 -1.05
C GLY A 200 -1.39 18.49 -1.73
N LYS A 201 -0.67 19.13 -2.66
CA LYS A 201 -1.23 20.24 -3.44
C LYS A 201 -2.42 19.86 -4.32
N PHE A 202 -2.60 18.59 -4.66
CA PHE A 202 -3.71 18.08 -5.48
C PHE A 202 -4.84 17.43 -4.65
N ARG A 203 -4.81 17.53 -3.32
CA ARG A 203 -5.77 16.89 -2.41
C ARG A 203 -7.25 17.23 -2.66
N GLU A 204 -7.53 18.39 -3.26
CA GLU A 204 -8.90 18.86 -3.57
C GLU A 204 -9.24 18.71 -5.06
N SER A 205 -8.24 18.70 -5.94
CA SER A 205 -8.40 18.64 -7.39
C SER A 205 -7.07 18.25 -8.04
N PHE A 206 -7.12 17.31 -8.99
CA PHE A 206 -5.96 16.95 -9.81
C PHE A 206 -5.63 17.99 -10.89
N SER A 207 -6.56 18.89 -11.23
CA SER A 207 -6.33 19.96 -12.20
C SER A 207 -5.95 21.30 -11.56
N GLU A 208 -6.26 21.50 -10.27
CA GLU A 208 -6.05 22.77 -9.57
C GLU A 208 -5.23 22.56 -8.30
N ALA A 209 -3.93 22.86 -8.38
CA ALA A 209 -3.03 22.77 -7.24
C ALA A 209 -3.30 23.90 -6.22
N LYS A 210 -3.37 23.55 -4.94
CA LYS A 210 -3.52 24.51 -3.83
C LYS A 210 -2.49 24.27 -2.72
N PRO A 211 -1.82 25.30 -2.20
CA PRO A 211 -0.89 25.13 -1.10
C PRO A 211 -1.58 24.55 0.14
N MET A 212 -0.83 23.78 0.91
CA MET A 212 -1.20 23.44 2.28
C MET A 212 -0.88 24.63 3.19
N VAL A 213 -1.66 24.80 4.26
CA VAL A 213 -1.40 25.84 5.27
C VAL A 213 -0.53 25.22 6.38
N PRO A 214 0.67 25.77 6.67
CA PRO A 214 1.55 25.24 7.70
C PRO A 214 0.84 25.03 9.04
N GLY A 215 1.00 23.86 9.65
CA GLY A 215 0.41 23.50 10.95
C GLY A 215 -1.11 23.29 10.98
N LYS A 216 -1.82 23.51 9.86
CA LYS A 216 -3.27 23.31 9.80
C LYS A 216 -3.60 21.85 9.49
N VAL A 217 -4.38 21.22 10.38
CA VAL A 217 -4.97 19.89 10.12
C VAL A 217 -5.78 19.94 8.82
N THR A 218 -5.44 19.05 7.91
CA THR A 218 -5.98 18.97 6.56
C THR A 218 -6.38 17.52 6.30
N LYS A 219 -7.62 17.33 5.84
CA LYS A 219 -8.10 16.02 5.40
C LYS A 219 -7.55 15.73 4.00
N ILE A 220 -7.00 14.52 3.81
CA ILE A 220 -6.55 14.00 2.52
C ILE A 220 -7.23 12.67 2.28
N GLU A 221 -7.88 12.54 1.12
CA GLU A 221 -8.60 11.34 0.71
C GLU A 221 -8.15 10.93 -0.68
N PHE A 222 -7.86 9.64 -0.85
CA PHE A 222 -7.56 9.03 -2.14
C PHE A 222 -7.83 7.53 -2.09
N VAL A 223 -7.80 6.88 -3.25
CA VAL A 223 -8.05 5.44 -3.39
C VAL A 223 -6.78 4.79 -3.93
N MET A 224 -6.30 3.75 -3.25
CA MET A 224 -5.23 2.89 -3.76
C MET A 224 -5.81 1.89 -4.76
N PRO A 225 -5.04 1.46 -5.78
CA PRO A 225 -5.50 0.48 -6.76
C PRO A 225 -5.91 -0.84 -6.11
N ASP A 226 -6.90 -1.50 -6.70
CA ASP A 226 -7.55 -2.68 -6.15
C ASP A 226 -6.57 -3.77 -5.69
N VAL A 227 -6.94 -4.48 -4.62
CA VAL A 227 -6.23 -5.66 -4.13
C VAL A 227 -7.09 -6.90 -4.25
N ASN A 228 -6.45 -8.07 -4.34
CA ASN A 228 -7.06 -9.36 -4.04
C ASN A 228 -6.04 -10.13 -3.19
N HIS A 229 -6.17 -10.02 -1.88
CA HIS A 229 -5.16 -10.52 -0.95
C HIS A 229 -5.81 -11.13 0.29
N ALA A 230 -5.42 -12.37 0.61
CA ALA A 230 -5.79 -13.05 1.84
C ALA A 230 -4.68 -12.87 2.88
N PHE A 231 -4.95 -12.05 3.90
CA PHE A 231 -4.13 -12.03 5.10
C PHE A 231 -4.42 -13.30 5.90
N LEU A 232 -3.45 -14.20 6.00
CA LEU A 232 -3.67 -15.50 6.62
C LEU A 232 -3.69 -15.40 8.15
N LYS A 233 -4.31 -16.38 8.80
CA LYS A 233 -4.27 -16.54 10.25
C LYS A 233 -2.82 -16.49 10.77
N GLY A 234 -2.62 -15.74 11.85
CA GLY A 234 -1.31 -15.51 12.46
C GLY A 234 -0.52 -14.34 11.87
N HIS A 235 -0.86 -13.89 10.65
CA HIS A 235 -0.30 -12.67 10.07
C HIS A 235 -0.86 -11.42 10.77
N ARG A 236 -0.31 -10.25 10.43
CA ARG A 236 -0.84 -8.95 10.85
C ARG A 236 -1.03 -8.03 9.65
N ILE A 237 -2.01 -7.15 9.75
CA ILE A 237 -2.20 -6.07 8.80
C ILE A 237 -1.37 -4.88 9.26
N MET A 238 -0.58 -4.30 8.38
CA MET A 238 0.24 -3.12 8.66
C MET A 238 -0.06 -2.00 7.67
N VAL A 239 -0.03 -0.78 8.19
CA VAL A 239 -0.04 0.44 7.40
C VAL A 239 1.25 1.21 7.67
N GLN A 240 1.99 1.54 6.62
CA GLN A 240 3.09 2.50 6.69
C GLN A 240 2.66 3.85 6.09
N VAL A 241 3.10 4.95 6.70
CA VAL A 241 2.93 6.30 6.18
C VAL A 241 4.27 7.03 6.12
N GLN A 242 4.59 7.63 4.98
CA GLN A 242 5.85 8.34 4.72
C GLN A 242 5.66 9.47 3.70
N SER A 243 6.59 10.42 3.59
CA SER A 243 6.47 11.59 2.67
C SER A 243 7.41 11.57 1.46
N SER A 244 8.08 10.45 1.19
CA SER A 244 8.82 10.26 -0.06
C SER A 244 8.85 8.78 -0.43
N TRP A 245 8.98 8.47 -1.72
CA TRP A 245 9.12 7.09 -2.20
C TRP A 245 10.08 7.06 -3.39
N PHE A 246 11.34 7.43 -3.13
CA PHE A 246 12.31 7.81 -4.15
C PHE A 246 13.20 6.64 -4.61
N PRO A 247 13.66 6.56 -5.87
CA PRO A 247 13.33 7.42 -7.01
C PRO A 247 12.07 7.01 -7.80
N LEU A 248 11.19 6.17 -7.24
CA LEU A 248 9.94 5.81 -7.91
C LEU A 248 9.06 7.05 -8.13
N ILE A 249 8.96 7.90 -7.11
CA ILE A 249 8.30 9.21 -7.15
C ILE A 249 9.37 10.29 -7.00
N ASP A 250 9.23 11.38 -7.77
CA ASP A 250 10.07 12.56 -7.60
C ASP A 250 9.90 13.14 -6.19
N ARG A 251 10.95 13.77 -5.67
CA ARG A 251 10.91 14.33 -4.32
C ARG A 251 10.03 15.56 -4.32
N ASN A 252 9.09 15.65 -3.38
CA ASN A 252 8.40 16.91 -3.11
C ASN A 252 9.39 17.89 -2.43
N PRO A 253 9.51 19.15 -2.90
CA PRO A 253 10.32 20.18 -2.23
C PRO A 253 9.83 20.56 -0.82
N GLN A 254 8.62 20.13 -0.47
CA GLN A 254 7.87 20.51 0.74
C GLN A 254 7.56 22.01 0.80
N LYS A 255 7.47 22.61 -0.39
CA LYS A 255 7.18 24.01 -0.66
C LYS A 255 6.28 24.05 -1.89
N PHE A 256 5.25 24.89 -1.87
CA PHE A 256 4.36 25.03 -3.01
C PHE A 256 5.09 25.75 -4.16
N VAL A 257 5.65 24.97 -5.08
CA VAL A 257 6.35 25.42 -6.28
C VAL A 257 6.02 24.50 -7.46
N ASP A 258 6.41 24.94 -8.66
CA ASP A 258 6.50 24.05 -9.82
C ASP A 258 7.72 23.14 -9.66
N ILE A 259 7.48 21.84 -9.41
CA ILE A 259 8.53 20.87 -9.06
C ILE A 259 9.47 20.63 -10.24
N TYR A 260 8.97 20.70 -11.48
CA TYR A 260 9.80 20.51 -12.67
C TYR A 260 10.84 21.62 -12.87
N ASN A 261 10.60 22.79 -12.29
CA ASN A 261 11.48 23.96 -12.35
C ASN A 261 12.09 24.30 -10.98
N ALA A 262 11.87 23.47 -9.96
CA ALA A 262 12.37 23.69 -8.61
C ALA A 262 13.91 23.67 -8.57
N GLN A 263 14.47 24.60 -7.81
CA GLN A 263 15.92 24.67 -7.57
C GLN A 263 16.28 23.88 -6.30
N GLU A 264 17.55 23.55 -6.13
CA GLU A 264 18.03 22.88 -4.90
C GLU A 264 17.62 23.62 -3.62
N SER A 265 17.62 24.96 -3.66
CA SER A 265 17.20 25.82 -2.55
C SER A 265 15.70 25.77 -2.21
N ASP A 266 14.86 25.19 -3.07
CA ASP A 266 13.43 25.02 -2.78
C ASP A 266 13.15 23.80 -1.90
N PHE A 267 14.08 22.84 -1.85
CA PHE A 267 13.94 21.62 -1.05
C PHE A 267 14.28 21.92 0.40
N GLN A 268 13.25 21.85 1.25
CA GLN A 268 13.38 22.09 2.68
C GLN A 268 12.84 20.90 3.47
N LYS A 269 13.32 20.72 4.70
CA LYS A 269 12.71 19.78 5.65
C LYS A 269 11.33 20.28 6.08
N ALA A 270 10.48 19.35 6.48
CA ALA A 270 9.17 19.65 7.04
C ALA A 270 8.84 18.63 8.13
N THR A 271 8.27 19.13 9.22
CA THR A 271 7.66 18.30 10.26
C THR A 271 6.27 17.92 9.82
N GLN A 272 5.98 16.63 9.86
CA GLN A 272 4.74 16.01 9.41
C GLN A 272 4.02 15.42 10.63
N HIS A 273 2.72 15.63 10.71
CA HIS A 273 1.87 15.01 11.73
C HIS A 273 0.78 14.17 11.08
N LEU A 274 0.52 12.99 11.64
CA LEU A 274 -0.66 12.19 11.35
C LEU A 274 -1.54 12.13 12.60
N TYR A 275 -2.75 12.65 12.50
CA TYR A 275 -3.69 12.72 13.61
C TYR A 275 -4.54 11.46 13.69
N HIS A 276 -4.82 11.02 14.91
CA HIS A 276 -5.57 9.79 15.20
C HIS A 276 -6.51 9.95 16.40
N SER A 277 -7.02 11.16 16.65
CA SER A 277 -8.07 11.39 17.64
C SER A 277 -9.43 10.91 17.13
N SER A 278 -10.44 10.85 18.00
CA SER A 278 -11.83 10.54 17.64
C SER A 278 -12.43 11.52 16.63
N GLU A 279 -12.00 12.79 16.62
CA GLU A 279 -12.39 13.77 15.60
C GLU A 279 -11.57 13.63 14.32
N PHE A 280 -10.28 13.35 14.45
CA PHE A 280 -9.32 13.21 13.35
C PHE A 280 -8.86 11.77 13.23
N SER A 281 -9.81 10.86 12.96
CA SER A 281 -9.53 9.42 12.92
C SER A 281 -8.98 9.01 11.57
N SER A 282 -7.67 9.12 11.37
CA SER A 282 -7.00 8.60 10.16
C SER A 282 -7.18 7.08 10.06
N HIS A 283 -7.57 6.59 8.89
CA HIS A 283 -7.84 5.17 8.65
C HIS A 283 -7.70 4.79 7.18
N ILE A 284 -7.60 3.50 6.93
CA ILE A 284 -7.90 2.92 5.62
C ILE A 284 -9.23 2.17 5.68
N THR A 285 -9.98 2.17 4.58
CA THR A 285 -11.21 1.40 4.42
C THR A 285 -10.98 0.31 3.39
N VAL A 286 -11.28 -0.92 3.78
CA VAL A 286 -11.08 -2.13 3.00
C VAL A 286 -12.39 -2.89 2.84
N ASN A 287 -12.56 -3.61 1.73
CA ASN A 287 -13.68 -4.55 1.56
C ASN A 287 -13.21 -5.97 1.85
N VAL A 288 -13.93 -6.66 2.72
CA VAL A 288 -13.57 -8.00 3.21
C VAL A 288 -14.59 -9.01 2.69
N MET A 289 -14.13 -10.16 2.21
CA MET A 289 -15.02 -11.28 1.90
C MET A 289 -15.62 -11.86 3.20
N PRO A 290 -16.91 -12.22 3.22
CA PRO A 290 -17.57 -12.81 4.40
C PRO A 290 -16.92 -14.08 4.94
#